data_AF-I4CAL2-F1
#
_entry.id   AF-I4CAL2-F1
#
_cell.length_a   1.000
_cell.length_b   1.000
_cell.length_c   1.000
_cell.angle_alpha   90.00
_cell.angle_beta   90.00
_cell.angle_gamma   90.00
#
_symmetry.space_group_name_H-M   'P 1'
#
loop_
_entity.id
_entity.type
_entity.pdbx_description
1 polymer ?
#
loop_
_entity_poly.entity_id
_entity_poly.type
_entity_poly.pdbx_seq_one_letter_code
_entity_poly.pdbx_strand_id
1 'polypeptide(L)'
;MTIDANVLEKIDALHDEGRDFVESGQIHGAVAEYEFDTCRFDKWRRKANDLLYVLGGCDDLYYQRFSKQVLRPHVKDLEVGLRILSAVRDDVSSKILRERTGKACPEKGCSRPSAGFD
;
A
#
# COMPACT_ATOMS: atom_id res chain seq x y z
N MET A 1 -10.62 -0.69 -17.41
CA MET A 1 -10.91 -0.08 -16.09
C MET A 1 -10.09 1.19 -16.07
N THR A 2 -10.71 2.37 -16.21
CA THR A 2 -9.96 3.63 -16.22
C THR A 2 -9.49 3.87 -14.80
N ILE A 3 -8.17 3.78 -14.56
CA ILE A 3 -7.61 4.09 -13.25
C ILE A 3 -7.87 5.58 -13.00
N ASP A 4 -8.67 5.87 -11.96
CA ASP A 4 -8.98 7.23 -11.54
C ASP A 4 -7.67 8.00 -11.34
N ALA A 5 -7.57 9.22 -11.89
CA ALA A 5 -6.35 10.02 -11.86
C ALA A 5 -5.87 10.28 -10.43
N ASN A 6 -6.76 10.17 -9.44
CA ASN A 6 -6.49 10.37 -8.04
C ASN A 6 -6.39 9.03 -7.23
N VAL A 7 -6.04 7.91 -7.86
CA VAL A 7 -5.82 6.67 -7.10
C VAL A 7 -4.54 6.73 -6.26
N LEU A 8 -3.46 7.31 -6.80
CA LEU A 8 -2.17 7.33 -6.14
C LEU A 8 -2.21 8.23 -4.91
N GLU A 9 -2.86 9.41 -4.99
CA GLU A 9 -2.99 10.28 -3.82
C GLU A 9 -3.87 9.65 -2.74
N LYS A 10 -4.91 8.87 -3.10
CA LYS A 10 -5.70 8.10 -2.13
C LYS A 10 -4.88 7.03 -1.41
N ILE A 11 -3.99 6.33 -2.12
CA ILE A 11 -3.10 5.34 -1.51
C ILE A 11 -2.10 6.05 -0.59
N ASP A 12 -1.50 7.15 -1.05
CA ASP A 12 -0.52 7.94 -0.29
C ASP A 12 -1.14 8.51 0.99
N ALA A 13 -2.36 9.08 0.91
CA ALA A 13 -3.07 9.58 2.08
C ALA A 13 -3.35 8.50 3.13
N LEU A 14 -3.70 7.28 2.71
CA LEU A 14 -3.90 6.16 3.65
C LEU A 14 -2.59 5.62 4.22
N HIS A 15 -1.52 5.68 3.44
CA HIS A 15 -0.19 5.32 3.91
C HIS A 15 0.30 6.31 4.96
N ASP A 16 0.12 7.61 4.73
CA ASP A 16 0.47 8.67 5.68
C ASP A 16 -0.39 8.57 6.96
N GLU A 17 -1.71 8.41 6.85
CA GLU A 17 -2.60 8.18 8.00
C GLU A 17 -2.16 6.94 8.80
N GLY A 18 -1.73 5.87 8.11
CA GLY A 18 -1.21 4.65 8.72
C GLY A 18 0.12 4.84 9.46
N ARG A 19 1.05 5.61 8.87
CA ARG A 19 2.37 5.92 9.45
C ARG A 19 2.23 6.75 10.73
N ASP A 20 1.34 7.74 10.71
CA ASP A 20 1.09 8.60 11.87
C ASP A 20 0.65 7.79 13.10
N PHE A 21 -0.09 6.68 12.90
CA PHE A 21 -0.43 5.77 14.01
C PHE A 21 0.78 5.05 14.59
N VAL A 22 1.69 4.58 13.74
CA VAL A 22 2.90 3.87 14.17
C VAL A 22 3.80 4.82 14.94
N GLU A 23 4.01 6.03 14.43
CA GLU A 23 4.84 7.06 15.08
C GLU A 23 4.24 7.50 16.43
N SER A 24 2.92 7.73 16.47
CA SER A 24 2.22 8.04 17.73
C SER A 24 2.34 6.91 18.75
N GLY A 25 2.35 5.66 18.31
CA GLY A 25 2.53 4.49 19.16
C GLY A 25 3.98 4.27 19.64
N GLN A 26 4.98 4.81 18.93
CA GLN A 26 6.41 4.61 19.24
C GLN A 26 6.99 5.70 20.17
N ILE A 27 6.45 6.93 20.15
CA ILE A 27 6.96 8.04 20.99
C ILE A 27 6.70 7.82 22.49
N HIS A 28 5.71 7.00 22.87
CA HIS A 28 5.34 6.74 24.26
C HIS A 28 6.06 5.53 24.89
N GLY A 29 7.34 5.33 24.56
CA GLY A 29 8.18 4.20 24.95
C GLY A 29 8.53 4.05 26.45
N ALA A 30 7.70 4.51 27.38
CA ALA A 30 7.92 4.30 28.81
C ALA A 30 6.59 3.96 29.50
N VAL A 31 6.36 2.67 29.74
CA VAL A 31 5.45 2.10 30.77
C VAL A 31 4.20 2.94 31.04
N ALA A 32 3.44 3.25 30.00
CA ALA A 32 2.07 3.72 30.12
C ALA A 32 1.25 2.75 29.30
N GLU A 33 0.24 2.17 29.93
CA GLU A 33 -0.75 1.31 29.28
C GLU A 33 -1.34 2.08 28.09
N TYR A 34 -0.81 1.81 26.90
CA TYR A 34 -1.21 2.46 25.68
C TYR A 34 -2.58 1.91 25.30
N GLU A 35 -3.64 2.69 25.50
CA GLU A 35 -4.91 2.45 24.81
C GLU A 35 -4.68 2.78 23.34
N PHE A 36 -4.32 1.76 22.57
CA PHE A 36 -4.27 1.88 21.14
C PHE A 36 -5.63 2.35 20.62
N ASP A 37 -5.65 3.45 19.86
CA ASP A 37 -6.88 4.05 19.35
C ASP A 37 -7.55 3.13 18.33
N THR A 38 -8.39 2.25 18.87
CA THR A 38 -9.10 1.20 18.13
C THR A 38 -10.07 1.80 17.11
N CYS A 39 -10.69 2.94 17.43
CA CYS A 39 -11.64 3.62 16.56
C CYS A 39 -10.95 4.19 15.33
N ARG A 40 -9.82 4.89 15.50
CA ARG A 40 -9.07 5.42 14.37
C ARG A 40 -8.49 4.31 13.51
N PHE A 41 -7.99 3.24 14.13
CA PHE A 41 -7.53 2.06 13.39
C PHE A 41 -8.63 1.40 12.57
N ASP A 42 -9.81 1.15 13.14
CA ASP A 42 -10.90 0.53 12.40
C ASP A 42 -11.36 1.40 11.23
N LYS A 43 -11.36 2.72 11.40
CA LYS A 43 -11.68 3.67 10.33
C LYS A 43 -10.65 3.60 9.20
N TRP A 44 -9.36 3.64 9.54
CA TRP A 44 -8.28 3.49 8.56
C TRP A 44 -8.34 2.14 7.84
N ARG A 45 -8.49 1.06 8.59
CA ARG A 45 -8.58 -0.31 8.08
C ARG A 45 -9.72 -0.45 7.08
N ARG A 46 -10.92 0.06 7.39
CA ARG A 46 -12.07 0.03 6.47
C ARG A 46 -11.78 0.80 5.18
N LYS A 47 -11.31 2.05 5.28
CA LYS A 47 -10.96 2.86 4.09
C LYS A 47 -9.94 2.14 3.19
N ALA A 48 -8.90 1.56 3.79
CA ALA A 48 -7.88 0.84 3.05
C ALA A 48 -8.44 -0.43 2.40
N ASN A 49 -9.23 -1.22 3.14
CA ASN A 49 -9.86 -2.43 2.60
C ASN A 49 -10.83 -2.11 1.46
N ASP A 50 -11.63 -1.05 1.59
CA ASP A 50 -12.55 -0.59 0.55
C ASP A 50 -11.80 -0.12 -0.70
N LEU A 51 -10.70 0.62 -0.54
CA LEU A 51 -9.86 1.04 -1.66
C LEU A 51 -9.28 -0.16 -2.41
N LEU A 52 -8.72 -1.14 -1.68
CA LEU A 52 -8.16 -2.35 -2.28
C LEU A 52 -9.22 -3.17 -3.02
N TYR A 53 -10.42 -3.27 -2.45
CA TYR A 53 -11.56 -3.91 -3.11
C TYR A 53 -11.95 -3.20 -4.41
N VAL A 54 -12.01 -1.86 -4.41
CA VAL A 54 -12.33 -1.08 -5.62
C VAL A 54 -11.26 -1.27 -6.70
N LEU A 55 -10.00 -1.43 -6.31
CA LEU A 55 -8.88 -1.55 -7.26
C LEU A 55 -8.77 -2.91 -7.93
N GLY A 56 -9.04 -3.99 -7.20
CA GLY A 56 -8.79 -5.35 -7.70
C GLY A 56 -9.95 -6.34 -7.52
N GLY A 57 -11.00 -5.97 -6.80
CA GLY A 57 -12.11 -6.86 -6.46
C GLY A 57 -11.77 -7.86 -5.35
N CYS A 58 -12.66 -8.84 -5.14
CA CYS A 58 -12.52 -9.83 -4.07
C CYS A 58 -11.37 -10.83 -4.26
N ASP A 59 -10.98 -11.06 -5.51
CA ASP A 59 -9.96 -12.04 -5.87
C ASP A 59 -8.55 -11.43 -5.93
N ASP A 60 -8.43 -10.12 -5.70
CA ASP A 60 -7.15 -9.45 -5.66
C ASP A 60 -6.33 -9.87 -4.44
N LEU A 61 -5.05 -10.17 -4.69
CA LEU A 61 -4.15 -10.68 -3.68
C LEU A 61 -3.92 -9.66 -2.55
N TYR A 62 -3.86 -8.36 -2.86
CA TYR A 62 -3.64 -7.32 -1.87
C TYR A 62 -4.88 -7.16 -0.99
N TYR A 63 -6.07 -7.13 -1.58
CA TYR A 63 -7.34 -7.14 -0.82
C TYR A 63 -7.43 -8.34 0.12
N GLN A 64 -7.18 -9.56 -0.37
CA GLN A 64 -7.24 -10.76 0.45
C GLN A 64 -6.18 -10.79 1.55
N ARG A 65 -4.96 -10.33 1.27
CA ARG A 65 -3.89 -10.27 2.27
C ARG A 65 -4.19 -9.25 3.34
N PHE A 66 -4.64 -8.06 2.95
CA PHE A 66 -4.97 -6.98 3.87
C PHE A 66 -6.10 -7.40 4.81
N SER A 67 -7.22 -7.88 4.25
CA SER A 67 -8.38 -8.33 5.03
C SER A 67 -8.08 -9.47 6.01
N LYS A 68 -7.10 -10.33 5.71
CA LYS A 68 -6.70 -11.45 6.58
C LYS A 68 -5.66 -11.09 7.64
N GLN A 69 -4.75 -10.16 7.33
CA GLN A 69 -3.57 -9.90 8.18
C GLN A 69 -3.66 -8.61 8.99
N VAL A 70 -4.53 -7.67 8.60
CA VAL A 70 -4.72 -6.39 9.29
C VAL A 70 -6.05 -6.47 10.04
N LEU A 71 -6.04 -7.09 11.22
CA LEU A 71 -7.27 -7.40 11.96
C LEU A 71 -7.34 -6.70 13.30
N ARG A 72 -6.18 -6.47 13.93
CA ARG A 72 -6.10 -6.00 15.30
C ARG A 72 -5.52 -4.61 15.36
N PRO A 73 -6.02 -3.78 16.28
CA PRO A 73 -5.46 -2.47 16.58
C PRO A 73 -4.09 -2.63 17.25
N HIS A 74 -3.07 -2.95 16.46
CA HIS A 74 -1.71 -3.24 16.92
C HIS A 74 -0.69 -2.76 15.89
N VAL A 75 0.48 -2.30 16.35
CA VAL A 75 1.54 -1.75 15.49
C VAL A 75 1.99 -2.74 14.41
N LYS A 76 2.15 -4.03 14.75
CA LYS A 76 2.50 -5.07 13.76
C LYS A 76 1.49 -5.19 12.61
N ASP A 77 0.19 -5.09 12.89
CA ASP A 77 -0.85 -5.18 11.86
C ASP A 77 -0.84 -3.91 10.99
N LEU A 78 -0.60 -2.74 11.60
CA LEU A 78 -0.38 -1.48 10.86
C LEU A 78 0.82 -1.59 9.91
N GLU A 79 1.97 -2.06 10.39
CA GLU A 79 3.17 -2.24 9.58
C GLU A 79 2.95 -3.21 8.41
N VAL A 80 2.12 -4.25 8.59
CA VAL A 80 1.71 -5.14 7.50
C VAL A 80 0.84 -4.40 6.50
N GLY A 81 -0.17 -3.66 6.97
CA GLY A 81 -1.05 -2.88 6.09
C GLY A 81 -0.30 -1.82 5.28
N LEU A 82 0.66 -1.11 5.90
CA LEU A 82 1.51 -0.12 5.24
C LEU A 82 2.37 -0.75 4.13
N ARG A 83 2.96 -1.93 4.39
CA ARG A 83 3.71 -2.68 3.37
C ARG A 83 2.84 -3.09 2.19
N ILE A 84 1.59 -3.50 2.45
CA ILE A 84 0.64 -3.84 1.39
C ILE A 84 0.28 -2.58 0.58
N LEU A 85 -0.02 -1.46 1.24
CA LEU A 85 -0.34 -0.20 0.56
C LEU A 85 0.83 0.30 -0.31
N SER A 86 2.08 0.17 0.17
CA SER A 86 3.28 0.48 -0.61
C SER A 86 3.39 -0.38 -1.87
N ALA A 87 3.20 -1.70 -1.75
CA ALA A 87 3.26 -2.60 -2.91
C ALA A 87 2.15 -2.29 -3.94
N VAL A 88 0.94 -1.98 -3.47
CA VAL A 88 -0.19 -1.59 -4.33
C VAL A 88 0.12 -0.29 -5.06
N ARG A 89 0.69 0.70 -4.37
CA ARG A 89 1.11 1.97 -4.96
C ARG A 89 2.10 1.75 -6.10
N ASP A 90 3.12 0.92 -5.89
CA ASP A 90 4.15 0.63 -6.89
C ASP A 90 3.57 -0.07 -8.12
N ASP A 91 2.65 -1.02 -7.92
CA ASP A 91 1.95 -1.71 -9.00
C ASP A 91 1.03 -0.78 -9.79
N VAL A 92 0.27 0.07 -9.10
CA VAL A 92 -0.63 1.05 -9.73
C VAL A 92 0.18 2.08 -10.51
N SER A 93 1.25 2.61 -9.93
CA SER A 93 2.19 3.54 -10.60
C SER A 93 2.78 2.90 -11.87
N SER A 94 3.24 1.65 -11.76
CA SER A 94 3.77 0.89 -12.89
C SER A 94 2.73 0.66 -13.99
N LYS A 95 1.47 0.37 -13.64
CA LYS A 95 0.37 0.24 -14.61
C LYS A 95 0.08 1.56 -15.32
N ILE A 96 -0.04 2.66 -14.58
CA ILE A 96 -0.26 4.01 -15.16
C ILE A 96 0.88 4.38 -16.12
N LEU A 97 2.13 4.09 -15.76
CA LEU A 97 3.29 4.35 -16.62
C LEU A 97 3.24 3.52 -17.91
N ARG A 98 2.88 2.23 -17.83
CA ARG A 98 2.71 1.36 -19.01
C ARG A 98 1.60 1.86 -19.93
N GLU A 99 0.47 2.27 -19.37
CA GLU A 99 -0.65 2.84 -20.13
C GLU A 99 -0.27 4.16 -20.82
N ARG A 100 0.46 5.04 -20.13
CA ARG A 100 0.93 6.32 -20.70
C ARG A 100 2.00 6.17 -21.77
N THR A 101 2.90 5.19 -21.64
CA THR A 101 4.02 5.01 -22.56
C THR A 101 3.66 4.17 -23.78
N GLY A 102 2.50 3.51 -23.80
CA GLY A 102 1.98 2.71 -24.93
C GLY A 102 2.87 1.53 -25.34
N LYS A 103 3.95 1.25 -24.61
CA LYS A 103 4.91 0.20 -24.92
C LYS A 103 4.70 -0.94 -23.93
N ALA A 104 4.15 -2.05 -24.41
CA ALA A 104 4.40 -3.34 -23.79
C ALA A 104 5.93 -3.52 -23.72
N CYS A 105 6.48 -3.88 -22.56
CA CYS A 105 7.87 -4.31 -22.50
C CYS A 105 8.07 -5.39 -23.58
N PRO A 106 8.97 -5.21 -24.55
CA PRO A 106 9.21 -6.25 -25.53
C PRO A 106 9.72 -7.49 -24.77
N GLU A 107 8.96 -8.58 -24.81
CA GLU A 107 9.31 -9.87 -24.18
C GLU A 107 10.61 -10.47 -24.72
N LYS A 108 11.22 -9.85 -25.75
CA LYS A 108 12.57 -10.13 -26.21
C LYS A 108 13.33 -8.81 -26.30
N GLY A 109 14.15 -8.52 -25.30
CA GLY A 109 15.07 -7.37 -25.39
C GLY A 109 15.46 -6.66 -24.10
N CYS A 110 15.24 -7.22 -22.92
CA CYS A 110 16.03 -6.82 -21.75
C CYS A 110 17.47 -7.33 -21.88
N SER A 111 18.19 -6.85 -22.90
CA SER A 111 19.65 -6.91 -22.88
C SER A 111 20.09 -5.84 -21.89
N ARG A 112 20.54 -6.32 -20.72
CA ARG A 112 21.38 -5.57 -19.79
C ARG A 112 22.37 -4.72 -20.61
N PRO A 113 22.50 -3.40 -20.37
CA PRO A 113 23.60 -2.68 -20.98
C PRO A 113 24.87 -3.34 -20.46
N SER A 114 25.58 -4.06 -21.33
CA SER A 114 26.94 -4.48 -21.06
C SER A 114 27.73 -3.21 -20.88
N ALA A 115 27.98 -2.85 -19.62
CA ALA A 115 29.06 -1.95 -19.28
C ALA A 115 30.35 -2.64 -19.75
N GLY A 116 30.87 -2.18 -20.88
CA GLY A 116 32.17 -2.56 -21.42
C GLY A 116 32.86 -1.28 -21.84
N PHE A 117 33.46 -0.61 -20.86
CA PHE A 117 34.70 0.14 -21.08
C PHE A 117 35.78 -0.90 -21.41
N ASP A 118 36.18 -1.02 -22.67
CA ASP A 118 37.53 -0.79 -23.22
C ASP A 118 37.53 -1.21 -24.71
#